data_AF-A0A137P600-F1
#
_entry.id   AF-A0A137P600-F1
#
_cell.length_a   1.000
_cell.length_b   1.000
_cell.length_c   1.000
_cell.angle_alpha   90.00
_cell.angle_beta   90.00
_cell.angle_gamma   90.00
#
_symmetry.space_group_name_H-M   'P 1'
#
loop_
_entity.id
_entity.type
_entity.pdbx_description
1 polymer ?
#
loop_
_entity_poly.entity_id
_entity_poly.type
_entity_poly.pdbx_seq_one_letter_code
_entity_poly.pdbx_strand_id
1 'polypeptide(L)'
;MKSYFLYFHPQCVLFNLSSFSTKTVSESLLSAIYYGGFLMQQGHHEEVVSYMHAYAICNIKKILHNVKLSSVQALGIYACAFNRNRNPDLSRVCLHHLFRMADAMGLSINRKNIPALDQYNRRTIYTEIIIHKNWTKLGTTIYSTLPEEHEENIDIHDPKYQLPNPDLNLHNNDHERIIYSTFCIELRKNHKQLHVVNNIFSNYEFNRRDMEIDELSIKTNEIYNNSKASLDYLINLYPQYGSLISRYILLVKIIFLVTSINIYYNTIESIKSIKFSAIESIIDKCIDIHEMLISNKNLVQVCSYFSLNASFHLIKVYPHGTKKQRIKIHYTLQKMIHFYIVEGFDINSLDFIILKTQFDLLNKNN
;
A
#
# COMPACT_ATOMS: atom_id res chain seq x y z
N MET A 1 7.57 17.44 5.81
CA MET A 1 8.38 16.26 6.20
C MET A 1 7.68 15.36 7.22
N LYS A 2 7.20 15.85 8.37
CA LYS A 2 6.49 15.03 9.38
C LYS A 2 5.37 14.15 8.81
N SER A 3 4.53 14.72 7.92
CA SER A 3 3.46 13.98 7.23
C SER A 3 3.97 12.81 6.36
N TYR A 4 5.17 12.92 5.77
CA TYR A 4 5.78 11.81 5.04
C TYR A 4 6.03 10.64 5.97
N PHE A 5 6.71 10.86 7.09
CA PHE A 5 7.04 9.78 8.02
C PHE A 5 5.80 9.21 8.71
N LEU A 6 4.80 10.03 9.05
CA LEU A 6 3.60 9.52 9.70
C LEU A 6 2.71 8.69 8.76
N TYR A 7 2.56 9.11 7.51
CA TYR A 7 1.52 8.56 6.63
C TYR A 7 2.06 7.87 5.39
N PHE A 8 3.15 8.38 4.79
CA PHE A 8 3.66 7.84 3.52
C PHE A 8 4.70 6.74 3.71
N HIS A 9 5.73 6.99 4.52
CA HIS A 9 6.87 6.08 4.75
C HIS A 9 6.45 4.67 5.16
N PRO A 10 5.49 4.46 6.10
CA PRO A 10 5.11 3.11 6.53
C PRO A 10 4.57 2.25 5.37
N GLN A 11 4.05 2.88 4.33
CA GLN A 11 3.49 2.21 3.16
C GLN A 11 4.52 2.03 2.02
N CYS A 12 5.64 2.76 2.08
CA CYS A 12 6.67 2.82 1.04
C CYS A 12 8.05 2.97 1.70
N VAL A 13 8.51 1.89 2.30
CA VAL A 13 9.78 1.86 3.04
C VAL A 13 10.91 1.61 2.04
N LEU A 14 11.52 2.68 1.52
CA LEU A 14 12.56 2.60 0.47
C LEU A 14 14.00 2.84 0.96
N PHE A 15 14.15 3.28 2.21
CA PHE A 15 15.43 3.57 2.82
C PHE A 15 15.39 3.30 4.33
N ASN A 16 16.55 3.06 4.92
CA ASN A 16 16.70 2.92 6.37
C ASN A 16 16.56 4.28 7.06
N LEU A 17 15.96 4.30 8.24
CA LEU A 17 15.83 5.50 9.06
C LEU A 17 16.93 5.64 10.11
N SER A 18 17.68 4.57 10.38
CA SER A 18 18.70 4.56 11.42
C SER A 18 19.92 5.43 11.09
N SER A 19 20.29 5.53 9.81
CA SER A 19 21.35 6.45 9.34
C SER A 19 20.83 7.65 8.55
N PHE A 20 19.50 7.79 8.40
CA PHE A 20 18.92 8.92 7.69
C PHE A 20 19.15 10.23 8.46
N SER A 21 19.62 11.26 7.75
CA SER A 21 19.79 12.61 8.28
C SER A 21 19.38 13.63 7.24
N THR A 22 18.59 14.62 7.67
CA THR A 22 18.14 15.73 6.81
C THR A 22 19.29 16.62 6.33
N LYS A 23 20.44 16.56 7.01
CA LYS A 23 21.65 17.34 6.67
C LYS A 23 22.48 16.70 5.57
N THR A 24 22.40 15.38 5.42
CA THR A 24 23.27 14.61 4.49
C THR A 24 22.49 13.91 3.37
N VAL A 25 21.16 13.85 3.47
CA VAL A 25 20.29 13.30 2.43
C VAL A 25 20.47 14.06 1.11
N SER A 26 20.55 13.33 0.01
CA SER A 26 20.63 13.94 -1.32
C SER A 26 19.38 14.76 -1.64
N GLU A 27 19.54 15.87 -2.35
CA GLU A 27 18.43 16.75 -2.77
C GLU A 27 17.31 16.01 -3.50
N SER A 28 17.65 15.03 -4.35
CA SER A 28 16.68 14.19 -5.07
C SER A 28 15.73 13.46 -4.14
N LEU A 29 16.30 12.77 -3.14
CA LEU A 29 15.53 11.99 -2.16
C LEU A 29 14.74 12.90 -1.23
N LEU A 30 15.36 14.01 -0.78
CA LEU A 30 14.70 15.00 0.06
C LEU A 30 13.47 15.61 -0.65
N SER A 31 13.61 15.95 -1.92
CA SER A 31 12.51 16.49 -2.75
C SER A 31 11.35 15.51 -2.87
N ALA A 32 11.66 14.23 -3.08
CA ALA A 32 10.65 13.18 -3.15
C ALA A 32 9.92 13.00 -1.81
N ILE A 33 10.66 13.04 -0.68
CA ILE A 33 10.09 13.01 0.68
C ILE A 33 9.15 14.20 0.91
N TYR A 34 9.52 15.41 0.49
CA TYR A 34 8.66 16.58 0.60
C TYR A 34 7.39 16.43 -0.24
N TYR A 35 7.50 15.99 -1.49
CA TYR A 35 6.35 15.78 -2.36
C TYR A 35 5.41 14.69 -1.83
N GLY A 36 5.96 13.53 -1.42
CA GLY A 36 5.17 12.46 -0.81
C GLY A 36 4.46 12.92 0.47
N GLY A 37 5.13 13.70 1.32
CA GLY A 37 4.54 14.27 2.52
C GLY A 37 3.47 15.33 2.25
N PHE A 38 3.66 16.15 1.20
CA PHE A 38 2.69 17.15 0.75
C PHE A 38 1.37 16.50 0.34
N LEU A 39 1.42 15.40 -0.42
CA LEU A 39 0.21 14.67 -0.86
C LEU A 39 -0.57 14.02 0.29
N MET A 40 0.06 13.79 1.45
CA MET A 40 -0.63 13.23 2.63
C MET A 40 -1.38 14.30 3.43
N GLN A 41 -1.27 15.58 3.06
CA GLN A 41 -1.98 16.68 3.68
C GLN A 41 -3.19 17.07 2.81
N GLN A 42 -4.29 17.47 3.43
CA GLN A 42 -5.52 17.88 2.75
C GLN A 42 -5.66 19.41 2.72
N GLY A 43 -6.53 19.91 1.83
CA GLY A 43 -6.94 21.32 1.82
C GLY A 43 -5.90 22.28 1.25
N HIS A 44 -5.01 21.80 0.37
CA HIS A 44 -4.06 22.67 -0.31
C HIS A 44 -4.75 23.55 -1.35
N HIS A 45 -4.27 24.78 -1.48
CA HIS A 45 -4.67 25.68 -2.57
C HIS A 45 -4.19 25.13 -3.92
N GLU A 46 -4.98 25.31 -4.98
CA GLU A 46 -4.71 24.76 -6.32
C GLU A 46 -3.35 25.23 -6.88
N GLU A 47 -2.97 26.47 -6.60
CA GLU A 47 -1.66 27.02 -7.00
C GLU A 47 -0.50 26.26 -6.33
N VAL A 48 -0.64 25.89 -5.06
CA VAL A 48 0.39 25.14 -4.32
C VAL A 48 0.48 23.72 -4.84
N VAL A 49 -0.67 23.09 -5.15
CA VAL A 49 -0.71 21.78 -5.80
C VAL A 49 0.01 21.83 -7.15
N SER A 50 -0.31 22.82 -7.97
CA SER A 50 0.31 23.03 -9.28
C SER A 50 1.82 23.26 -9.18
N TYR A 51 2.25 24.09 -8.23
CA TYR A 51 3.67 24.33 -7.95
C TYR A 51 4.39 23.03 -7.53
N MET A 52 3.83 22.28 -6.57
CA MET A 52 4.45 21.05 -6.09
C MET A 52 4.52 19.97 -7.17
N HIS A 53 3.52 19.93 -8.05
CA HIS A 53 3.52 19.03 -9.21
C HIS A 53 4.62 19.40 -10.21
N ALA A 54 4.74 20.69 -10.57
CA ALA A 54 5.81 21.18 -11.44
C ALA A 54 7.20 20.95 -10.83
N TYR A 55 7.34 21.21 -9.52
CA TYR A 55 8.56 20.94 -8.75
C TYR A 55 8.95 19.45 -8.81
N ALA A 56 8.00 18.54 -8.62
CA ALA A 56 8.24 17.11 -8.72
C ALA A 56 8.73 16.71 -10.12
N ILE A 57 8.06 17.17 -11.19
CA ILE A 57 8.45 16.88 -12.58
C ILE A 57 9.86 17.39 -12.87
N CYS A 58 10.19 18.62 -12.46
CA CYS A 58 11.53 19.18 -12.64
C CYS A 58 12.60 18.35 -11.93
N ASN A 59 12.34 17.89 -10.70
CA ASN A 59 13.27 17.04 -9.97
C ASN A 59 13.42 15.66 -10.61
N ILE A 60 12.35 15.05 -11.11
CA ILE A 60 12.41 13.77 -11.82
C ILE A 60 13.32 13.90 -13.03
N LYS A 61 13.15 14.93 -13.86
CA LYS A 61 14.02 15.19 -15.02
C LYS A 61 15.50 15.26 -14.62
N LYS A 62 15.83 15.96 -13.52
CA LYS A 62 17.21 16.00 -12.99
C LYS A 62 17.71 14.63 -12.55
N ILE A 63 16.86 13.86 -11.86
CA ILE A 63 17.17 12.51 -11.39
C ILE A 63 17.55 11.59 -12.55
N LEU A 64 16.88 11.70 -13.70
CA LEU A 64 17.12 10.86 -14.89
C LEU A 64 18.56 10.89 -15.40
N HIS A 65 19.31 11.95 -15.10
CA HIS A 65 20.70 12.12 -15.53
C HIS A 65 21.74 11.68 -14.48
N ASN A 66 21.32 11.17 -13.32
CA ASN A 66 22.22 10.86 -12.20
C ASN A 66 21.90 9.50 -11.57
N VAL A 67 22.60 8.45 -12.01
CA VAL A 67 22.39 7.07 -11.54
C VAL A 67 23.08 6.85 -10.19
N LYS A 68 22.30 6.95 -9.10
CA LYS A 68 22.72 6.72 -7.71
C LYS A 68 21.60 6.06 -6.92
N LEU A 69 21.90 5.43 -5.77
CA LEU A 69 20.88 4.73 -4.97
C LEU A 69 19.76 5.67 -4.53
N SER A 70 20.10 6.89 -4.13
CA SER A 70 19.12 7.89 -3.71
C SER A 70 18.23 8.39 -4.85
N SER A 71 18.72 8.37 -6.10
CA SER A 71 17.91 8.61 -7.30
C SER A 71 16.87 7.51 -7.50
N VAL A 72 17.26 6.24 -7.33
CA VAL A 72 16.33 5.09 -7.42
C VAL A 72 15.28 5.16 -6.31
N GLN A 73 15.70 5.46 -5.08
CA GLN A 73 14.80 5.68 -3.94
C GLN A 73 13.80 6.82 -4.22
N ALA A 74 14.28 7.96 -4.73
CA ALA A 74 13.43 9.09 -5.06
C ALA A 74 12.40 8.74 -6.15
N LEU A 75 12.81 8.03 -7.21
CA LEU A 75 11.87 7.56 -8.23
C LEU A 75 10.82 6.60 -7.67
N GLY A 76 11.17 5.77 -6.69
CA GLY A 76 10.22 4.88 -6.03
C GLY A 76 9.17 5.64 -5.23
N ILE A 77 9.60 6.66 -4.47
CA ILE A 77 8.67 7.55 -3.75
C ILE A 77 7.76 8.27 -4.75
N TYR A 78 8.31 8.84 -5.82
CA TYR A 78 7.51 9.53 -6.85
C TYR A 78 6.52 8.57 -7.53
N ALA A 79 6.93 7.36 -7.87
CA ALA A 79 6.04 6.35 -8.44
C ALA A 79 4.85 6.07 -7.51
N CYS A 80 5.10 5.76 -6.24
CA CYS A 80 4.04 5.52 -5.27
C CYS A 80 3.16 6.77 -5.06
N ALA A 81 3.76 7.95 -5.02
CA ALA A 81 3.07 9.23 -4.86
C ALA A 81 2.12 9.53 -6.03
N PHE A 82 2.58 9.43 -7.28
CA PHE A 82 1.75 9.66 -8.45
C PHE A 82 0.66 8.60 -8.60
N ASN A 83 0.95 7.34 -8.26
CA ASN A 83 -0.08 6.30 -8.25
C ASN A 83 -1.23 6.64 -7.30
N ARG A 84 -0.91 7.12 -6.09
CA ARG A 84 -1.90 7.56 -5.10
C ARG A 84 -2.66 8.81 -5.53
N ASN A 85 -1.96 9.75 -6.17
CA ASN A 85 -2.55 10.97 -6.70
C ASN A 85 -3.23 10.77 -8.07
N ARG A 86 -3.63 9.54 -8.40
CA ARG A 86 -4.37 9.17 -9.63
C ARG A 86 -3.70 9.62 -10.94
N ASN A 87 -2.37 9.64 -10.96
CA ASN A 87 -1.57 9.87 -12.16
C ASN A 87 -0.76 8.60 -12.51
N PRO A 88 -1.42 7.56 -13.04
CA PRO A 88 -0.78 6.28 -13.31
C PRO A 88 0.30 6.38 -14.40
N ASP A 89 0.20 7.35 -15.32
CA ASP A 89 1.17 7.50 -16.40
C ASP A 89 2.51 8.01 -15.89
N LEU A 90 2.53 9.07 -15.08
CA LEU A 90 3.78 9.52 -14.44
C LEU A 90 4.32 8.49 -13.46
N SER A 91 3.43 7.77 -12.75
CA SER A 91 3.84 6.64 -11.91
C SER A 91 4.62 5.58 -12.71
N ARG A 92 4.07 5.16 -13.87
CA ARG A 92 4.73 4.20 -14.77
C ARG A 92 6.05 4.72 -15.33
N VAL A 93 6.14 5.99 -15.70
CA VAL A 93 7.39 6.61 -16.14
C VAL A 93 8.45 6.52 -15.03
N CYS A 94 8.07 6.86 -13.80
CA CYS A 94 8.97 6.75 -12.64
C CYS A 94 9.44 5.30 -12.41
N LEU A 95 8.52 4.33 -12.46
CA LEU A 95 8.84 2.90 -12.31
C LEU A 95 9.78 2.40 -13.42
N HIS A 96 9.53 2.79 -14.68
CA HIS A 96 10.39 2.39 -15.80
C HIS A 96 11.84 2.87 -15.61
N HIS A 97 12.02 4.14 -15.22
CA HIS A 97 13.35 4.68 -14.95
C HIS A 97 13.97 4.09 -13.68
N LEU A 98 13.18 3.82 -12.64
CA LEU A 98 13.62 3.12 -11.45
C LEU A 98 14.20 1.75 -11.82
N PHE A 99 13.49 0.95 -12.62
CA PHE A 99 13.94 -0.37 -13.04
C PHE A 99 15.25 -0.29 -13.83
N ARG A 100 15.34 0.64 -14.80
CA ARG A 100 16.56 0.84 -15.60
C ARG A 100 17.77 1.23 -14.75
N MET A 101 17.58 2.16 -13.82
CA MET A 101 18.67 2.60 -12.94
C MET A 101 19.07 1.50 -11.96
N ALA A 102 18.10 0.77 -11.41
CA ALA A 102 18.36 -0.33 -10.50
C ALA A 102 19.16 -1.46 -11.16
N ASP A 103 18.82 -1.79 -12.41
CA ASP A 103 19.54 -2.76 -13.21
C ASP A 103 20.97 -2.30 -13.51
N ALA A 104 21.14 -1.04 -13.96
CA ALA A 104 22.46 -0.45 -14.19
C ALA A 104 23.35 -0.42 -12.93
N MET A 105 22.73 -0.29 -11.75
CA MET A 105 23.42 -0.36 -10.44
C MET A 105 23.67 -1.79 -9.94
N GLY A 106 23.18 -2.80 -10.65
CA GLY A 106 23.24 -4.21 -10.26
C GLY A 106 22.56 -4.47 -8.91
N LEU A 107 21.39 -3.87 -8.65
CA LEU A 107 20.70 -4.03 -7.36
C LEU A 107 20.26 -5.47 -7.07
N SER A 108 20.07 -6.28 -8.12
CA SER A 108 19.81 -7.72 -8.03
C SER A 108 21.01 -8.53 -7.54
N ILE A 109 22.24 -8.00 -7.65
CA ILE A 109 23.46 -8.71 -7.29
C ILE A 109 23.69 -8.61 -5.77
N ASN A 110 23.69 -9.76 -5.09
CA ASN A 110 23.99 -9.84 -3.66
C ASN A 110 25.49 -9.64 -3.40
N ARG A 111 25.87 -8.39 -3.08
CA ARG A 111 27.26 -8.03 -2.74
C ARG A 111 27.49 -8.14 -1.23
N LYS A 112 28.25 -9.15 -0.81
CA LYS A 112 28.61 -9.33 0.62
C LYS A 112 29.63 -8.31 1.14
N ASN A 113 30.39 -7.67 0.25
CA ASN A 113 31.53 -6.80 0.58
C ASN A 113 31.18 -5.31 0.74
N ILE A 114 29.90 -4.96 0.89
CA ILE A 114 29.45 -3.58 1.15
C ILE A 114 28.89 -3.44 2.57
N PRO A 115 28.86 -2.23 3.17
CA PRO A 115 28.32 -2.02 4.52
C PRO A 115 26.91 -2.59 4.69
N ALA A 116 26.59 -3.11 5.87
CA ALA A 116 25.30 -3.75 6.15
C ALA A 116 24.09 -2.84 5.86
N LEU A 117 24.20 -1.54 6.15
CA LEU A 117 23.17 -0.56 5.84
C LEU A 117 22.93 -0.40 4.33
N ASP A 118 24.00 -0.42 3.54
CA ASP A 118 23.91 -0.36 2.08
C ASP A 118 23.31 -1.64 1.52
N GLN A 119 23.67 -2.81 2.08
CA GLN A 119 23.02 -4.07 1.73
C GLN A 119 21.52 -4.02 1.98
N TYR A 120 21.11 -3.52 3.16
CA TYR A 120 19.70 -3.38 3.52
C TYR A 120 18.95 -2.45 2.55
N ASN A 121 19.49 -1.26 2.27
CA ASN A 121 18.87 -0.30 1.35
C ASN A 121 18.73 -0.89 -0.06
N ARG A 122 19.78 -1.57 -0.58
CA ARG A 122 19.74 -2.21 -1.90
C ARG A 122 18.69 -3.30 -1.97
N ARG A 123 18.62 -4.18 -0.95
CA ARG A 123 17.62 -5.23 -0.86
C ARG A 123 16.21 -4.65 -0.78
N THR A 124 16.03 -3.60 0.02
CA THR A 124 14.74 -2.91 0.19
C THR A 124 14.20 -2.42 -1.15
N ILE A 125 15.03 -1.71 -1.92
CA ILE A 125 14.67 -1.28 -3.26
C ILE A 125 14.42 -2.46 -4.20
N TYR A 126 15.24 -3.50 -4.15
CA TYR A 126 15.07 -4.67 -5.00
C TYR A 126 13.73 -5.39 -4.75
N THR A 127 13.32 -5.53 -3.49
CA THR A 127 12.00 -6.07 -3.12
C THR A 127 10.86 -5.24 -3.72
N GLU A 128 10.98 -3.92 -3.71
CA GLU A 128 9.97 -3.01 -4.26
C GLU A 128 9.90 -3.09 -5.78
N ILE A 129 11.04 -3.31 -6.43
CA ILE A 129 11.11 -3.56 -7.87
C ILE A 129 10.34 -4.82 -8.24
N ILE A 130 10.56 -5.92 -7.54
CA ILE A 130 9.86 -7.19 -7.78
C ILE A 130 8.35 -6.99 -7.64
N ILE A 131 7.92 -6.31 -6.59
CA ILE A 131 6.51 -6.03 -6.32
C ILE A 131 5.86 -5.23 -7.45
N HIS A 132 6.52 -4.16 -7.90
CA HIS A 132 5.96 -3.26 -8.90
C HIS A 132 6.09 -3.77 -10.33
N LYS A 133 7.13 -4.56 -10.65
CA LYS A 133 7.31 -5.14 -11.99
C LYS A 133 6.12 -5.99 -12.39
N ASN A 134 5.56 -6.74 -11.45
CA ASN A 134 4.40 -7.61 -11.68
C ASN A 134 3.06 -6.84 -11.78
N TRP A 135 2.94 -5.66 -11.18
CA TRP A 135 1.75 -4.80 -11.30
C TRP A 135 1.59 -4.16 -12.66
N THR A 136 2.72 -3.85 -13.27
CA THR A 136 2.74 -3.17 -14.53
C THR A 136 2.58 -4.16 -15.68
N LYS A 137 1.41 -4.16 -16.32
CA LYS A 137 1.25 -4.57 -17.74
C LYS A 137 2.07 -3.66 -18.68
N LEU A 138 3.34 -3.39 -18.37
CA LEU A 138 4.25 -2.49 -19.10
C LEU A 138 4.74 -3.13 -20.43
N GLY A 139 4.00 -4.09 -20.98
CA GLY A 139 4.54 -5.05 -21.94
C GLY A 139 5.58 -5.96 -21.30
N THR A 140 6.01 -6.99 -22.01
CA THR A 140 7.16 -7.81 -21.61
C THR A 140 8.37 -6.89 -21.43
N THR A 141 8.79 -6.64 -20.18
CA THR A 141 10.01 -5.88 -19.93
C THR A 141 11.17 -6.66 -20.52
N ILE A 142 11.86 -6.07 -21.50
CA ILE A 142 13.06 -6.65 -22.14
C ILE A 142 14.20 -6.84 -21.13
N TYR A 143 14.11 -6.14 -19.98
CA TYR A 143 14.99 -6.35 -18.84
C TYR A 143 14.66 -7.69 -18.19
N SER A 144 15.45 -8.71 -18.54
CA SER A 144 15.52 -9.99 -17.86
C SER A 144 15.95 -9.74 -16.41
N THR A 145 14.99 -9.59 -15.50
CA THR A 145 15.25 -10.10 -14.16
C THR A 145 15.42 -11.58 -14.38
N LEU A 146 16.61 -12.11 -14.15
CA LEU A 146 16.83 -13.55 -14.09
C LEU A 146 15.64 -14.15 -13.33
N PRO A 147 14.80 -14.98 -13.97
CA PRO A 147 13.99 -15.89 -13.21
C PRO A 147 14.96 -16.87 -12.54
N GLU A 148 14.51 -17.45 -11.44
CA GLU A 148 15.14 -18.57 -10.72
C GLU A 148 15.98 -18.15 -9.50
N GLU A 149 15.55 -18.70 -8.37
CA GLU A 149 16.29 -18.84 -7.11
C GLU A 149 16.35 -17.62 -6.19
N HIS A 150 15.20 -17.31 -5.56
CA HIS A 150 14.99 -17.42 -4.12
C HIS A 150 13.82 -16.51 -3.70
N GLU A 151 12.59 -17.02 -3.82
CA GLU A 151 11.43 -16.47 -3.10
C GLU A 151 11.61 -16.53 -1.57
N GLU A 152 12.65 -17.23 -1.09
CA GLU A 152 12.85 -17.60 0.31
C GLU A 152 13.30 -16.48 1.24
N ASN A 153 13.51 -15.24 0.78
CA ASN A 153 13.79 -14.17 1.75
C ASN A 153 13.38 -12.77 1.31
N ILE A 154 12.12 -12.64 0.85
CA ILE A 154 11.55 -11.33 0.57
C ILE A 154 11.25 -10.58 1.90
N ASP A 155 11.28 -11.23 3.07
CA ASP A 155 11.13 -10.56 4.37
C ASP A 155 12.48 -10.06 4.90
N ILE A 156 12.99 -9.02 4.25
CA ILE A 156 14.26 -8.36 4.59
C ILE A 156 14.11 -7.28 5.64
N HIS A 157 12.89 -7.04 6.12
CA HIS A 157 12.53 -5.88 6.91
C HIS A 157 12.81 -6.16 8.40
N ASP A 158 13.92 -5.62 8.89
CA ASP A 158 14.31 -5.66 10.30
C ASP A 158 14.03 -4.30 10.97
N PRO A 159 13.28 -4.26 12.10
CA PRO A 159 12.98 -3.02 12.84
C PRO A 159 14.21 -2.17 13.17
N LYS A 160 15.39 -2.77 13.38
CA LYS A 160 16.60 -2.00 13.74
C LYS A 160 17.02 -1.01 12.67
N TYR A 161 16.73 -1.29 11.40
CA TYR A 161 17.04 -0.38 10.29
C TYR A 161 15.95 0.69 10.08
N GLN A 162 14.78 0.49 10.66
CA GLN A 162 13.67 1.44 10.63
C GLN A 162 13.52 2.23 11.94
N LEU A 163 14.41 2.01 12.92
CA LEU A 163 14.49 2.82 14.13
C LEU A 163 14.97 4.23 13.75
N PRO A 164 14.13 5.29 13.86
CA PRO A 164 14.50 6.61 13.35
C PRO A 164 15.71 7.19 14.07
N ASN A 165 16.65 7.81 13.36
CA ASN A 165 17.75 8.56 13.97
C ASN A 165 17.18 9.65 14.92
N PRO A 166 17.67 9.78 16.18
CA PRO A 166 17.23 10.83 17.10
C PRO A 166 17.26 12.24 16.51
N ASP A 167 18.22 12.53 15.63
CA ASP A 167 18.38 13.83 14.96
C ASP A 167 17.19 14.23 14.09
N LEU A 168 16.31 13.29 13.73
CA LEU A 168 15.12 13.56 12.92
C LEU A 168 14.00 14.24 13.71
N ASN A 169 14.07 14.25 15.04
CA ASN A 169 13.06 14.86 15.93
C ASN A 169 11.62 14.46 15.56
N LEU A 170 11.42 13.22 15.08
CA LEU A 170 10.10 12.69 14.70
C LEU A 170 9.27 12.24 15.90
N HIS A 171 9.96 11.86 16.98
CA HIS A 171 9.42 11.19 18.15
C HIS A 171 9.98 11.83 19.42
N ASN A 172 9.19 11.81 20.48
CA ASN A 172 9.56 12.47 21.74
C ASN A 172 10.56 11.67 22.57
N ASN A 173 10.62 10.35 22.36
CA ASN A 173 11.47 9.44 23.13
C ASN A 173 11.72 8.11 22.38
N ASP A 174 12.56 7.27 22.95
CA ASP A 174 12.96 5.99 22.36
C ASP A 174 11.82 4.98 22.26
N HIS A 175 10.84 5.02 23.17
CA HIS A 175 9.69 4.12 23.10
C HIS A 175 8.83 4.40 21.86
N GLU A 176 8.53 5.66 21.58
CA GLU A 176 7.82 6.05 20.35
C GLU A 176 8.60 5.64 19.09
N ARG A 177 9.93 5.78 19.10
CA ARG A 177 10.81 5.35 17.98
C ARG A 177 10.71 3.84 17.75
N ILE A 178 10.78 3.04 18.81
CA ILE A 178 10.65 1.57 18.74
C ILE A 178 9.26 1.20 18.20
N ILE A 179 8.20 1.77 18.77
CA ILE A 179 6.82 1.51 18.35
C ILE A 179 6.62 1.81 16.86
N TYR A 180 7.08 2.98 16.41
CA TYR A 180 6.99 3.39 15.01
C TYR A 180 7.78 2.45 14.08
N SER A 181 8.99 2.07 14.47
CA SER A 181 9.83 1.16 13.68
C SER A 181 9.16 -0.21 13.50
N THR A 182 8.64 -0.80 14.57
CA THR A 182 7.91 -2.07 14.51
C THR A 182 6.67 -1.95 13.65
N PHE A 183 5.88 -0.88 13.82
CA PHE A 183 4.70 -0.64 12.99
C PHE A 183 5.02 -0.56 11.49
N CYS A 184 6.06 0.17 11.10
CA CYS A 184 6.44 0.29 9.67
C CYS A 184 6.73 -1.08 9.06
N ILE A 185 7.44 -1.94 9.78
CA ILE A 185 7.80 -3.29 9.34
C ILE A 185 6.55 -4.16 9.21
N GLU A 186 5.71 -4.19 10.25
CA GLU A 186 4.51 -5.03 10.27
C GLU A 186 3.47 -4.58 9.22
N LEU A 187 3.28 -3.27 9.04
CA LEU A 187 2.45 -2.74 7.97
C LEU A 187 2.99 -3.14 6.59
N ARG A 188 4.31 -3.06 6.41
CA ARG A 188 4.96 -3.37 5.15
C ARG A 188 4.84 -4.84 4.77
N LYS A 189 4.97 -5.76 5.72
CA LYS A 189 4.75 -7.21 5.51
C LYS A 189 3.34 -7.48 4.97
N ASN A 190 2.32 -6.85 5.56
CA ASN A 190 0.93 -6.97 5.12
C ASN A 190 0.72 -6.36 3.72
N HIS A 191 1.29 -5.18 3.44
CA HIS A 191 1.24 -4.57 2.11
C HIS A 191 1.85 -5.47 1.05
N LYS A 192 3.02 -6.05 1.33
CA LYS A 192 3.67 -6.98 0.41
C LYS A 192 2.81 -8.21 0.15
N GLN A 193 2.15 -8.77 1.16
CA GLN A 193 1.24 -9.89 0.97
C GLN A 193 0.06 -9.52 0.05
N LEU A 194 -0.52 -8.32 0.24
CA LEU A 194 -1.54 -7.79 -0.69
C LEU A 194 -1.02 -7.75 -2.14
N HIS A 195 0.22 -7.32 -2.34
CA HIS A 195 0.84 -7.29 -3.66
C HIS A 195 1.04 -8.70 -4.26
N VAL A 196 1.52 -9.66 -3.47
CA VAL A 196 1.70 -11.06 -3.89
C VAL A 196 0.36 -11.64 -4.36
N VAL A 197 -0.69 -11.48 -3.54
CA VAL A 197 -2.05 -11.92 -3.88
C VAL A 197 -2.53 -11.30 -5.19
N ASN A 198 -2.40 -9.98 -5.35
CA ASN A 198 -2.82 -9.29 -6.57
C ASN A 198 -2.02 -9.75 -7.81
N ASN A 199 -0.73 -10.04 -7.65
CA ASN A 199 0.14 -10.50 -8.73
C ASN A 199 -0.25 -11.88 -9.23
N ILE A 200 -0.47 -12.81 -8.32
CA ILE A 200 -0.90 -14.17 -8.64
C ILE A 200 -2.21 -14.12 -9.43
N PHE A 201 -3.19 -13.35 -8.96
CA PHE A 201 -4.48 -13.25 -9.66
C PHE A 201 -4.43 -12.49 -10.99
N SER A 202 -3.43 -11.62 -11.19
CA SER A 202 -3.27 -10.89 -12.46
C SER A 202 -2.57 -11.69 -13.56
N ASN A 203 -1.72 -12.67 -13.21
CA ASN A 203 -0.80 -13.32 -14.15
C ASN A 203 -1.16 -14.78 -14.50
N TYR A 204 -2.03 -15.44 -13.73
CA TYR A 204 -2.23 -16.90 -13.88
C TYR A 204 -3.41 -17.31 -14.77
N GLU A 205 -3.19 -18.36 -15.57
CA GLU A 205 -4.25 -19.15 -16.20
C GLU A 205 -5.14 -19.80 -15.13
N PHE A 206 -6.44 -19.91 -15.43
CA PHE A 206 -7.51 -20.25 -14.49
C PHE A 206 -7.26 -21.53 -13.65
N ASN A 207 -6.61 -22.54 -14.21
CA ASN A 207 -6.49 -23.88 -13.60
C ASN A 207 -5.47 -24.00 -12.46
N ARG A 208 -4.51 -23.08 -12.32
CA ARG A 208 -3.55 -23.07 -11.19
C ARG A 208 -4.06 -22.32 -9.96
N ARG A 209 -5.17 -21.57 -10.09
CA ARG A 209 -5.64 -20.64 -9.04
C ARG A 209 -6.20 -21.35 -7.81
N ASP A 210 -6.86 -22.50 -7.97
CA ASP A 210 -7.57 -23.13 -6.85
C ASP A 210 -6.64 -23.72 -5.78
N MET A 211 -5.48 -24.29 -6.16
CA MET A 211 -4.51 -24.81 -5.20
C MET A 211 -3.81 -23.69 -4.41
N GLU A 212 -3.68 -22.50 -4.99
CA GLU A 212 -2.99 -21.37 -4.38
C GLU A 212 -3.89 -20.56 -3.44
N ILE A 213 -5.23 -20.60 -3.59
CA ILE A 213 -6.17 -19.82 -2.75
C ILE A 213 -6.05 -20.19 -1.26
N ASP A 214 -6.05 -21.48 -0.93
CA ASP A 214 -6.01 -21.92 0.46
C ASP A 214 -4.66 -21.58 1.11
N GLU A 215 -3.55 -21.78 0.39
CA GLU A 215 -2.21 -21.40 0.85
C GLU A 215 -2.10 -19.89 1.07
N LEU A 216 -2.59 -19.09 0.12
CA LEU A 216 -2.62 -17.63 0.24
C LEU A 216 -3.47 -17.17 1.43
N SER A 217 -4.60 -17.83 1.69
CA SER A 217 -5.47 -17.55 2.83
C SER A 217 -4.75 -17.85 4.15
N ILE A 218 -4.12 -19.02 4.28
CA ILE A 218 -3.34 -19.40 5.47
C ILE A 218 -2.22 -18.39 5.72
N LYS A 219 -1.41 -18.10 4.69
CA LYS A 219 -0.28 -17.16 4.78
C LYS A 219 -0.71 -15.74 5.13
N THR A 220 -1.83 -15.29 4.55
CA THR A 220 -2.39 -13.96 4.84
C THR A 220 -2.85 -13.85 6.30
N ASN A 221 -3.48 -14.90 6.83
CA ASN A 221 -3.87 -14.95 8.26
C ASN A 221 -2.65 -15.01 9.17
N GLU A 222 -1.64 -15.82 8.83
CA GLU A 222 -0.40 -15.93 9.60
C GLU A 222 0.31 -14.58 9.71
N ILE A 223 0.54 -13.90 8.59
CA ILE A 223 1.19 -12.58 8.54
C ILE A 223 0.42 -11.58 9.41
N TYR A 224 -0.91 -11.50 9.25
CA TYR A 224 -1.73 -10.59 10.06
C TYR A 224 -1.66 -10.90 11.56
N ASN A 225 -1.78 -12.17 11.94
CA ASN A 225 -1.77 -12.58 13.35
C ASN A 225 -0.40 -12.32 14.00
N ASN A 226 0.70 -12.57 13.28
CA ASN A 226 2.06 -12.28 13.75
C ASN A 226 2.28 -10.77 13.91
N SER A 227 1.82 -9.97 12.94
CA SER A 227 1.87 -8.50 13.04
C SER A 227 1.04 -7.97 14.20
N LYS A 228 -0.18 -8.50 14.38
CA LYS A 228 -1.05 -8.12 15.49
C LYS A 228 -0.41 -8.49 16.83
N ALA A 229 0.10 -9.72 16.98
CA ALA A 229 0.75 -10.16 18.21
C ALA A 229 1.99 -9.30 18.56
N SER A 230 2.77 -8.92 17.55
CA SER A 230 3.93 -8.03 17.74
C SER A 230 3.54 -6.65 18.24
N LEU A 231 2.44 -6.09 17.73
CA LEU A 231 1.91 -4.79 18.19
C LEU A 231 1.19 -4.90 19.55
N ASP A 232 0.43 -5.98 19.79
CA ASP A 232 -0.21 -6.25 21.08
C ASP A 232 0.85 -6.40 22.20
N TYR A 233 1.99 -7.03 21.90
CA TYR A 233 3.13 -7.09 22.82
C TYR A 233 3.62 -5.69 23.22
N LEU A 234 3.69 -4.76 22.27
CA LEU A 234 4.08 -3.37 22.56
C LEU A 234 3.06 -2.61 23.41
N ILE A 235 1.76 -2.96 23.34
CA ILE A 235 0.74 -2.38 24.24
C ILE A 235 1.05 -2.78 25.69
N ASN A 236 1.42 -4.05 25.91
CA ASN A 236 1.78 -4.54 27.24
C ASN A 236 3.08 -3.91 27.74
N LEU A 237 4.05 -3.72 26.85
CA LEU A 237 5.36 -3.14 27.20
C LEU A 237 5.29 -1.62 27.43
N TYR A 238 4.44 -0.92 26.68
CA TYR A 238 4.27 0.52 26.78
C TYR A 238 2.78 0.95 26.85
N PRO A 239 2.09 0.67 27.97
CA PRO A 239 0.66 0.91 28.12
C PRO A 239 0.22 2.36 27.84
N GLN A 240 1.09 3.33 28.13
CA GLN A 240 0.84 4.76 27.89
C GLN A 240 0.65 5.10 26.40
N TYR A 241 1.18 4.28 25.48
CA TYR A 241 0.97 4.43 24.04
C TYR A 241 -0.12 3.51 23.48
N GLY A 242 -0.91 2.86 24.35
CA GLY A 242 -1.94 1.89 23.94
C GLY A 242 -2.86 2.43 22.84
N SER A 243 -3.33 3.67 22.96
CA SER A 243 -4.20 4.30 21.95
C SER A 243 -3.52 4.49 20.57
N LEU A 244 -2.22 4.80 20.53
CA LEU A 244 -1.45 4.92 19.31
C LEU A 244 -1.26 3.55 18.66
N ILE A 245 -0.85 2.55 19.45
CA ILE A 245 -0.58 1.20 18.97
C ILE A 245 -1.86 0.54 18.47
N SER A 246 -3.00 0.74 19.15
CA SER A 246 -4.31 0.27 18.67
C SER A 246 -4.64 0.84 17.28
N ARG A 247 -4.32 2.10 16.99
CA ARG A 247 -4.52 2.68 15.64
C ARG A 247 -3.62 2.00 14.60
N TYR A 248 -2.39 1.66 14.97
CA TYR A 248 -1.49 0.91 14.09
C TYR A 248 -2.00 -0.51 13.79
N ILE A 249 -2.58 -1.19 14.79
CA ILE A 249 -3.26 -2.48 14.59
C ILE A 249 -4.43 -2.34 13.62
N LEU A 250 -5.22 -1.26 13.72
CA LEU A 250 -6.32 -1.01 12.77
C LEU A 250 -5.82 -0.84 11.33
N LEU A 251 -4.72 -0.12 11.11
CA LEU A 251 -4.11 0.04 9.78
C LEU A 251 -3.66 -1.30 9.18
N VAL A 252 -2.99 -2.14 10.00
CA VAL A 252 -2.61 -3.50 9.61
C VAL A 252 -3.85 -4.34 9.27
N LYS A 253 -4.89 -4.27 10.10
CA LYS A 253 -6.15 -4.99 9.89
C LYS A 253 -6.85 -4.58 8.59
N ILE A 254 -6.86 -3.30 8.22
CA ILE A 254 -7.46 -2.84 6.94
C ILE A 254 -6.80 -3.54 5.75
N ILE A 255 -5.47 -3.60 5.71
CA ILE A 255 -4.74 -4.26 4.62
C ILE A 255 -5.05 -5.76 4.59
N PHE A 256 -5.08 -6.41 5.75
CA PHE A 256 -5.48 -7.81 5.86
C PHE A 256 -6.89 -8.06 5.32
N LEU A 257 -7.86 -7.21 5.66
CA LEU A 257 -9.24 -7.33 5.16
C LEU A 257 -9.31 -7.17 3.65
N VAL A 258 -8.63 -6.18 3.08
CA VAL A 258 -8.58 -5.97 1.61
C VAL A 258 -7.93 -7.16 0.91
N THR A 259 -6.83 -7.67 1.46
CA THR A 259 -6.16 -8.87 0.93
C THR A 259 -7.08 -10.08 0.97
N SER A 260 -7.80 -10.28 2.07
CA SER A 260 -8.75 -11.37 2.24
C SER A 260 -9.91 -11.27 1.23
N ILE A 261 -10.47 -10.07 1.04
CA ILE A 261 -11.53 -9.84 0.05
C ILE A 261 -11.02 -10.22 -1.35
N ASN A 262 -9.80 -9.82 -1.72
CA ASN A 262 -9.23 -10.18 -3.03
C ASN A 262 -9.06 -11.70 -3.19
N ILE A 263 -8.71 -12.43 -2.12
CA ILE A 263 -8.63 -13.90 -2.14
C ILE A 263 -10.03 -14.51 -2.35
N TYR A 264 -11.00 -14.16 -1.51
CA TYR A 264 -12.38 -14.68 -1.63
C TYR A 264 -13.02 -14.33 -2.97
N TYR A 265 -12.71 -13.14 -3.47
CA TYR A 265 -13.21 -12.68 -4.75
C TYR A 265 -12.79 -13.61 -5.89
N ASN A 266 -11.51 -13.99 -5.91
CA ASN A 266 -11.00 -14.91 -6.93
C ASN A 266 -11.56 -16.33 -6.77
N THR A 267 -11.89 -16.76 -5.55
CA THR A 267 -12.62 -18.01 -5.31
C THR A 267 -14.01 -18.01 -5.97
N ILE A 268 -14.68 -16.85 -6.04
CA ILE A 268 -15.99 -16.74 -6.71
C ILE A 268 -15.83 -16.80 -8.23
N GLU A 269 -14.79 -16.20 -8.80
CA GLU A 269 -14.53 -16.28 -10.25
C GLU A 269 -14.05 -17.67 -10.69
N SER A 270 -13.30 -18.40 -9.84
CA SER A 270 -12.69 -19.69 -10.22
C SER A 270 -13.65 -20.89 -10.14
N ILE A 271 -14.60 -20.90 -9.20
CA ILE A 271 -15.44 -22.07 -8.96
C ILE A 271 -16.73 -21.98 -9.81
N LYS A 272 -17.01 -23.06 -10.57
CA LYS A 272 -18.26 -23.20 -11.38
C LYS A 272 -19.55 -23.02 -10.54
N SER A 273 -19.47 -23.21 -9.23
CA SER A 273 -20.54 -22.95 -8.26
C SER A 273 -20.11 -21.90 -7.25
N ILE A 274 -20.84 -20.78 -7.24
CA ILE A 274 -20.60 -19.69 -6.29
C ILE A 274 -20.97 -20.16 -4.89
N LYS A 275 -19.99 -20.17 -3.97
CA LYS A 275 -20.23 -20.50 -2.56
C LYS A 275 -20.83 -19.30 -1.85
N PHE A 276 -22.07 -19.40 -1.37
CA PHE A 276 -22.74 -18.33 -0.62
C PHE A 276 -21.97 -17.86 0.63
N SER A 277 -21.20 -18.75 1.26
CA SER A 277 -20.33 -18.41 2.39
C SER A 277 -19.20 -17.46 2.00
N ALA A 278 -18.67 -17.55 0.78
CA ALA A 278 -17.67 -16.62 0.27
C ALA A 278 -18.28 -15.23 0.03
N ILE A 279 -19.50 -15.17 -0.51
CA ILE A 279 -20.25 -13.90 -0.67
C ILE A 279 -20.46 -13.23 0.69
N GLU A 280 -20.98 -13.96 1.68
CA GLU A 280 -21.20 -13.37 3.02
C GLU A 280 -19.88 -12.87 3.62
N SER A 281 -18.79 -13.64 3.47
CA SER A 281 -17.46 -13.24 3.93
C SER A 281 -16.97 -11.95 3.28
N ILE A 282 -17.22 -11.75 1.99
CA ILE A 282 -16.88 -10.49 1.29
C ILE A 282 -17.72 -9.34 1.84
N ILE A 283 -19.04 -9.54 2.00
CA ILE A 283 -19.95 -8.51 2.51
C ILE A 283 -19.52 -8.06 3.92
N ASP A 284 -19.30 -9.01 4.82
CA ASP A 284 -18.92 -8.73 6.21
C ASP A 284 -17.59 -7.98 6.28
N LYS A 285 -16.57 -8.40 5.52
CA LYS A 285 -15.29 -7.69 5.49
C LYS A 285 -15.38 -6.30 4.88
N CYS A 286 -16.24 -6.09 3.88
CA CYS A 286 -16.47 -4.75 3.33
C CYS A 286 -17.15 -3.82 4.34
N ILE A 287 -18.08 -4.35 5.16
CA ILE A 287 -18.71 -3.62 6.26
C ILE A 287 -17.68 -3.29 7.33
N ASP A 288 -16.85 -4.25 7.75
CA ASP A 288 -15.77 -4.03 8.71
C ASP A 288 -14.84 -2.90 8.27
N ILE A 289 -14.40 -2.89 7.00
CA ILE A 289 -13.55 -1.81 6.45
C ILE A 289 -14.27 -0.46 6.58
N HIS A 290 -15.55 -0.40 6.21
CA HIS A 290 -16.32 0.84 6.25
C HIS A 290 -16.50 1.38 7.66
N GLU A 291 -16.88 0.53 8.61
CA GLU A 291 -17.07 0.90 10.01
C GLU A 291 -15.76 1.36 10.65
N MET A 292 -14.65 0.69 10.32
CA MET A 292 -13.31 1.11 10.76
C MET A 292 -12.95 2.52 10.24
N LEU A 293 -13.27 2.84 8.99
CA LEU A 293 -12.96 4.14 8.39
C LEU A 293 -13.85 5.26 8.94
N ILE A 294 -15.16 5.02 9.10
CA ILE A 294 -16.07 5.99 9.73
C ILE A 294 -15.63 6.30 11.16
N SER A 295 -15.27 5.28 11.92
CA SER A 295 -14.88 5.43 13.32
C SER A 295 -13.52 6.11 13.50
N ASN A 296 -12.72 6.21 12.44
CA ASN A 296 -11.35 6.72 12.51
C ASN A 296 -11.05 7.68 11.35
N LYS A 297 -11.57 8.91 11.43
CA LYS A 297 -11.37 9.96 10.41
C LYS A 297 -9.92 10.17 9.99
N ASN A 298 -8.95 9.99 10.89
CA ASN A 298 -7.53 10.13 10.55
C ASN A 298 -7.03 9.05 9.58
N LEU A 299 -7.66 7.87 9.55
CA LEU A 299 -7.31 6.79 8.62
C LEU A 299 -7.85 7.05 7.21
N VAL A 300 -8.90 7.86 7.09
CA VAL A 300 -9.57 8.18 5.84
C VAL A 300 -8.60 8.77 4.82
N GLN A 301 -7.66 9.61 5.25
CA GLN A 301 -6.59 10.17 4.40
C GLN A 301 -5.67 9.10 3.80
N VAL A 302 -5.38 8.06 4.58
CA VAL A 302 -4.42 7.01 4.22
C VAL A 302 -5.08 5.87 3.45
N CYS A 303 -6.33 5.58 3.77
CA CYS A 303 -7.04 4.36 3.43
C CYS A 303 -8.30 4.58 2.58
N SER A 304 -8.54 5.80 2.09
CA SER A 304 -9.73 6.12 1.27
C SER A 304 -9.92 5.16 0.10
N TYR A 305 -8.84 4.86 -0.62
CA TYR A 305 -8.86 3.87 -1.72
C TYR A 305 -9.45 2.52 -1.31
N PHE A 306 -9.25 2.07 -0.07
CA PHE A 306 -9.79 0.80 0.41
C PHE A 306 -11.32 0.82 0.57
N SER A 307 -11.92 1.98 0.84
CA SER A 307 -13.38 2.12 0.85
C SER A 307 -13.98 2.04 -0.57
N LEU A 308 -13.32 2.63 -1.58
CA LEU A 308 -13.72 2.43 -2.98
C LEU A 308 -13.59 0.95 -3.38
N ASN A 309 -12.47 0.32 -3.01
CA ASN A 309 -12.23 -1.10 -3.28
C ASN A 309 -13.33 -2.00 -2.67
N ALA A 310 -13.67 -1.79 -1.39
CA ALA A 310 -14.78 -2.49 -0.73
C ALA A 310 -16.12 -2.25 -1.45
N SER A 311 -16.39 -1.01 -1.86
CA SER A 311 -17.63 -0.67 -2.59
C SER A 311 -17.74 -1.41 -3.93
N PHE A 312 -16.64 -1.50 -4.69
CA PHE A 312 -16.64 -2.23 -5.95
C PHE A 312 -16.80 -3.73 -5.77
N HIS A 313 -16.22 -4.32 -4.73
CA HIS A 313 -16.46 -5.72 -4.39
C HIS A 313 -17.92 -5.98 -4.03
N LEU A 314 -18.55 -5.09 -3.25
CA LEU A 314 -19.97 -5.17 -2.92
C LEU A 314 -20.86 -5.11 -4.18
N ILE A 315 -20.60 -4.19 -5.11
CA ILE A 315 -21.30 -4.12 -6.39
C ILE A 315 -21.12 -5.44 -7.16
N LYS A 316 -19.90 -5.97 -7.20
CA LYS A 316 -19.58 -7.17 -8.00
C LYS A 316 -20.26 -8.43 -7.46
N VAL A 317 -20.41 -8.58 -6.13
CA VAL A 317 -21.11 -9.74 -5.54
C VAL A 317 -22.63 -9.59 -5.48
N TYR A 318 -23.17 -8.38 -5.68
CA TYR A 318 -24.61 -8.11 -5.61
C TYR A 318 -25.49 -9.04 -6.46
N PRO A 319 -25.18 -9.31 -7.74
CA PRO A 319 -26.01 -10.19 -8.57
C PRO A 319 -26.10 -11.62 -8.04
N HIS A 320 -25.09 -12.06 -7.29
CA HIS A 320 -24.97 -13.43 -6.79
C HIS A 320 -25.52 -13.60 -5.36
N GLY A 321 -25.84 -12.50 -4.67
CA GLY A 321 -26.36 -12.53 -3.32
C GLY A 321 -27.83 -12.96 -3.23
N THR A 322 -28.21 -13.53 -2.08
CA THR A 322 -29.60 -13.74 -1.67
C THR A 322 -30.35 -12.41 -1.49
N LYS A 323 -31.69 -12.43 -1.41
CA LYS A 323 -32.49 -11.23 -1.15
C LYS A 323 -32.02 -10.46 0.10
N LYS A 324 -31.73 -11.18 1.20
CA LYS A 324 -31.22 -10.60 2.45
C LYS A 324 -29.86 -9.93 2.25
N GLN A 325 -28.95 -10.60 1.54
CA GLN A 325 -27.62 -10.07 1.23
C GLN A 325 -27.70 -8.82 0.34
N ARG A 326 -28.55 -8.82 -0.68
CA ARG A 326 -28.75 -7.65 -1.56
C ARG A 326 -29.24 -6.42 -0.80
N ILE A 327 -30.18 -6.59 0.15
CA ILE A 327 -30.63 -5.50 1.03
C ILE A 327 -29.46 -4.95 1.87
N LYS A 328 -28.67 -5.86 2.47
CA LYS A 328 -27.49 -5.50 3.28
C LYS A 328 -26.43 -4.77 2.46
N ILE A 329 -26.13 -5.26 1.24
CA ILE A 329 -25.20 -4.61 0.29
C ILE A 329 -25.70 -3.22 -0.07
N HIS A 330 -26.97 -3.10 -0.47
CA HIS A 330 -27.56 -1.84 -0.89
C HIS A 330 -27.46 -0.77 0.20
N TYR A 331 -27.88 -1.11 1.42
CA TYR A 331 -27.78 -0.23 2.58
C TYR A 331 -26.34 0.20 2.87
N THR A 332 -25.38 -0.73 2.75
CA THR A 332 -23.96 -0.46 2.98
C THR A 332 -23.39 0.47 1.91
N LEU A 333 -23.70 0.22 0.63
CA LEU A 333 -23.28 1.09 -0.48
C LEU A 333 -23.84 2.50 -0.34
N GLN A 334 -25.09 2.64 0.08
CA GLN A 334 -25.69 3.95 0.34
C GLN A 334 -24.92 4.71 1.43
N LYS A 335 -24.56 4.04 2.53
CA LYS A 335 -23.73 4.63 3.59
C LYS A 335 -22.34 5.01 3.10
N MET A 336 -21.69 4.15 2.30
CA MET A 336 -20.39 4.44 1.72
C MET A 336 -20.45 5.68 0.82
N ILE A 337 -21.43 5.76 -0.10
CA ILE A 337 -21.60 6.94 -0.97
C ILE A 337 -21.84 8.21 -0.15
N HIS A 338 -22.70 8.15 0.87
CA HIS A 338 -22.95 9.29 1.76
C HIS A 338 -21.67 9.72 2.50
N PHE A 339 -20.92 8.76 3.03
CA PHE A 339 -19.63 9.00 3.67
C PHE A 339 -18.64 9.70 2.72
N TYR A 340 -18.57 9.28 1.46
CA TYR A 340 -17.72 9.93 0.45
C TYR A 340 -18.03 11.42 0.27
N ILE A 341 -19.33 11.74 0.23
CA ILE A 341 -19.81 13.12 0.06
C ILE A 341 -19.51 13.95 1.31
N VAL A 342 -19.80 13.41 2.50
CA VAL A 342 -19.65 14.13 3.79
C VAL A 342 -18.20 14.40 4.13
N GLU A 343 -17.29 13.45 3.87
CA GLU A 343 -15.86 13.62 4.16
C GLU A 343 -15.10 14.43 3.09
N GLY A 344 -15.82 15.03 2.13
CA GLY A 344 -15.25 15.97 1.16
C GLY A 344 -14.26 15.32 0.19
N PHE A 345 -14.45 14.04 -0.12
CA PHE A 345 -13.66 13.39 -1.16
C PHE A 345 -13.97 13.95 -2.54
N ASP A 346 -13.08 13.69 -3.50
CA ASP A 346 -13.29 14.08 -4.89
C ASP A 346 -14.46 13.27 -5.52
N ILE A 347 -15.66 13.84 -5.43
CA ILE A 347 -16.89 13.32 -6.02
C ILE A 347 -16.90 13.45 -7.56
N ASN A 348 -15.96 14.19 -8.14
CA ASN A 348 -15.81 14.28 -9.59
C ASN A 348 -14.81 13.23 -10.12
N SER A 349 -14.19 12.47 -9.22
CA SER A 349 -13.26 11.44 -9.63
C SER A 349 -13.97 10.29 -10.36
N LEU A 350 -13.29 9.73 -11.37
CA LEU A 350 -13.83 8.64 -12.19
C LEU A 350 -14.33 7.47 -11.33
N ASP A 351 -13.57 7.07 -10.31
CA ASP A 351 -13.95 5.96 -9.43
C ASP A 351 -15.26 6.22 -8.68
N PHE A 352 -15.47 7.45 -8.18
CA PHE A 352 -16.71 7.80 -7.50
C PHE A 352 -17.90 7.86 -8.48
N ILE A 353 -17.68 8.42 -9.68
CA ILE A 353 -18.70 8.46 -10.73
C ILE A 353 -19.12 7.03 -11.12
N ILE A 354 -18.16 6.11 -11.26
CA ILE A 354 -18.44 4.69 -11.53
C ILE A 354 -19.24 4.08 -10.38
N LEU A 355 -18.80 4.27 -9.13
CA LEU A 355 -19.50 3.76 -7.94
C LEU A 355 -20.96 4.23 -7.91
N LYS A 356 -21.18 5.55 -8.04
CA LYS A 356 -22.52 6.13 -8.01
C LYS A 356 -23.39 5.62 -9.15
N THR A 357 -22.86 5.59 -10.36
CA THR A 357 -23.59 5.10 -11.56
C THR A 357 -24.00 3.64 -11.39
N GLN A 358 -23.09 2.79 -10.91
CA GLN A 358 -23.39 1.38 -10.65
C GLN A 358 -24.45 1.22 -9.57
N PHE A 359 -24.36 1.97 -8.47
CA PHE A 359 -25.39 1.98 -7.42
C PHE A 359 -26.77 2.41 -7.96
N ASP A 360 -26.83 3.44 -8.79
CA ASP A 360 -28.08 3.90 -9.40
C ASP A 360 -28.69 2.86 -10.36
N LEU A 361 -27.86 2.08 -11.06
CA LEU A 361 -28.33 0.96 -11.89
C LEU A 361 -28.91 -0.18 -11.04
N LEU A 362 -28.34 -0.47 -9.86
CA LEU A 362 -28.90 -1.46 -8.94
C LEU A 362 -30.29 -1.03 -8.42
N ASN A 363 -30.53 0.27 -8.26
CA ASN A 363 -31.82 0.82 -7.83
C ASN A 363 -32.94 0.68 -8.87
N LYS A 364 -32.60 0.66 -10.16
CA LYS A 364 -33.57 0.54 -11.24
C LYS A 364 -34.02 -0.90 -11.49
N ASN A 365 -33.26 -1.87 -11.01
CA ASN A 365 -33.48 -3.30 -11.24
C ASN A 365 -34.14 -4.02 -10.03
N ASN A 366 -34.46 -3.28 -8.96
CA ASN A 366 -35.25 -3.73 -7.81
C ASN A 366 -36.66 -3.13 -7.90
#